data_AF-A0AAU3J2I9-F1
#
_entry.id   AF-A0AAU3J2I9-F1
#
_cell.length_a   1.000
_cell.length_b   1.000
_cell.length_c   1.000
_cell.angle_alpha   90.00
_cell.angle_beta   90.00
_cell.angle_gamma   90.00
#
_symmetry.space_group_name_H-M   'P 1'
#
loop_
_entity.id
_entity.type
_entity.pdbx_description
1 polymer ?
#
loop_
_entity_poly.entity_id
_entity_poly.type
_entity_poly.pdbx_seq_one_letter_code
_entity_poly.pdbx_strand_id
1 'polypeptide(L)'
;MDAAGDLVTEEPSTAESIPFVPPDGTLDFAGRPRRLVARTTERYEAVQERLAEGKTLAVIRSELRLGHSTVRRFARARSLDELLVKATNRATLLDEYKPYLHQRWTDGCHSIPQRVWLA
;
A
#
# COMPACT_ATOMS: atom_id res chain seq x y z
N MET A 1 -59.14 18.23 -9.30
CA MET A 1 -58.95 16.78 -9.06
C MET A 1 -58.85 16.19 -10.46
N ASP A 2 -57.69 15.82 -10.98
CA ASP A 2 -56.55 15.21 -10.30
C ASP A 2 -55.22 15.56 -10.97
N ALA A 3 -54.22 15.76 -10.11
CA ALA A 3 -52.82 15.92 -10.48
C ALA A 3 -52.24 14.51 -10.69
N ALA A 4 -52.02 14.13 -11.94
CA ALA A 4 -51.17 12.98 -12.25
C ALA A 4 -49.71 13.46 -12.18
N GLY A 5 -49.17 13.42 -10.95
CA GLY A 5 -47.74 13.62 -10.71
C GLY A 5 -46.98 12.49 -11.40
N ASP A 6 -46.17 12.87 -12.37
CA ASP A 6 -45.17 12.03 -13.02
C ASP A 6 -44.17 11.59 -11.95
N LEU A 7 -44.36 10.38 -11.42
CA LEU A 7 -43.40 9.74 -10.53
C LEU A 7 -42.25 9.25 -11.39
N VAL A 8 -41.31 10.16 -11.67
CA VAL A 8 -39.93 9.80 -11.96
C VAL A 8 -39.47 8.97 -10.76
N THR A 9 -39.52 7.65 -10.94
CA THR A 9 -38.77 6.71 -10.14
C THR A 9 -37.31 7.04 -10.43
N GLU A 10 -36.70 7.84 -9.55
CA GLU A 10 -35.25 7.91 -9.50
C GLU A 10 -34.75 6.49 -9.26
N GLU A 11 -34.25 5.86 -10.32
CA GLU A 11 -33.33 4.75 -10.17
C GLU A 11 -32.27 5.15 -9.16
N PRO A 12 -31.96 4.31 -8.15
CA PRO A 12 -30.88 4.62 -7.25
C PRO A 12 -29.61 4.71 -8.10
N SER A 13 -29.16 5.96 -8.23
CA SER A 13 -27.87 6.40 -8.74
C SER A 13 -26.87 5.27 -8.58
N THR A 14 -26.52 4.66 -9.71
CA THR A 14 -25.41 3.73 -9.83
C THR A 14 -24.25 4.45 -9.17
N ALA A 15 -23.96 4.06 -7.92
CA ALA A 15 -22.86 4.60 -7.15
C ALA A 15 -21.65 4.49 -8.08
N GLU A 16 -21.21 5.62 -8.60
CA GLU A 16 -20.09 5.68 -9.52
C GLU A 16 -18.98 4.90 -8.84
N SER A 17 -18.71 3.70 -9.36
CA SER A 17 -17.68 2.85 -8.84
C SER A 17 -16.40 3.62 -9.12
N ILE A 18 -15.91 4.36 -8.12
CA ILE A 18 -14.60 4.99 -8.17
C ILE A 18 -13.69 3.83 -8.60
N PRO A 19 -13.09 3.87 -9.80
CA PRO A 19 -12.25 2.77 -10.23
C PRO A 19 -11.21 2.62 -9.12
N PHE A 20 -11.10 1.40 -8.59
CA PHE A 20 -10.01 1.07 -7.68
C PHE A 20 -8.73 1.18 -8.51
N VAL A 21 -8.22 2.40 -8.62
CA VAL A 21 -6.87 2.66 -9.09
C VAL A 21 -6.02 2.24 -7.90
N PRO A 22 -5.27 1.12 -8.00
CA PRO A 22 -4.32 0.81 -6.96
C PRO A 22 -3.45 2.05 -6.80
N PRO A 23 -3.19 2.55 -5.58
CA PRO A 23 -2.12 3.53 -5.41
C PRO A 23 -0.86 2.99 -6.09
N ASP A 24 0.10 3.84 -6.49
CA ASP A 24 1.37 3.54 -7.22
C ASP A 24 2.30 2.47 -6.56
N GLY A 25 1.75 1.63 -5.69
CA GLY A 25 2.35 0.66 -4.82
C GLY A 25 2.93 1.31 -3.57
N THR A 26 3.07 2.64 -3.57
CA THR A 26 3.79 3.44 -2.59
C THR A 26 2.92 4.04 -1.48
N LEU A 27 1.66 4.34 -1.78
CA LEU A 27 0.70 4.92 -0.83
C LEU A 27 -0.29 3.88 -0.31
N ASP A 28 -0.82 4.10 0.89
CA ASP A 28 -1.93 3.35 1.48
C ASP A 28 -3.29 3.95 1.08
N PHE A 29 -4.37 3.36 1.59
CA PHE A 29 -5.74 3.80 1.28
C PHE A 29 -6.05 5.23 1.78
N ALA A 30 -5.27 5.75 2.73
CA ALA A 30 -5.41 7.10 3.26
C ALA A 30 -4.47 8.10 2.55
N GLY A 31 -3.83 7.69 1.45
CA GLY A 31 -2.88 8.51 0.71
C GLY A 31 -1.53 8.71 1.41
N ARG A 32 -1.25 7.97 2.49
CA ARG A 32 0.01 8.08 3.24
C ARG A 32 1.04 7.10 2.69
N PRO A 33 2.35 7.37 2.80
CA PRO A 33 3.36 6.39 2.42
C PRO A 33 3.16 5.09 3.20
N ARG A 34 3.10 3.96 2.47
CA ARG A 34 3.05 2.63 3.10
C ARG A 34 4.26 2.47 4.02
N ARG A 35 4.10 1.78 5.15
CA ARG A 35 5.18 1.57 6.13
C ARG A 35 6.48 1.06 5.50
N LEU A 36 6.40 0.20 4.49
CA LEU A 36 7.56 -0.33 3.78
C LEU A 36 8.28 0.75 2.96
N VAL A 37 7.54 1.66 2.33
CA VAL A 37 8.07 2.77 1.54
C VAL A 37 8.77 3.75 2.47
N ALA A 38 8.07 4.23 3.50
CA ALA A 38 8.63 5.14 4.50
C ALA A 38 9.94 4.60 5.11
N ARG A 39 9.94 3.33 5.55
CA ARG A 39 11.12 2.68 6.11
C ARG A 39 12.27 2.53 5.11
N THR A 40 11.97 2.35 3.82
CA THR A 40 12.99 2.22 2.78
C THR A 40 13.60 3.57 2.46
N THR A 41 12.77 4.62 2.34
CA THR A 41 13.19 6.01 2.14
C THR A 41 14.12 6.46 3.25
N GLU A 42 13.68 6.39 4.50
CA GLU A 42 14.46 6.81 5.68
C GLU A 42 15.85 6.15 5.72
N ARG A 43 15.90 4.83 5.47
CA ARG A 43 17.16 4.08 5.49
C ARG A 43 18.05 4.39 4.31
N TYR A 44 17.48 4.66 3.14
CA TYR A 44 18.23 5.03 1.94
C TYR A 44 18.88 6.38 2.14
N GLU A 45 18.12 7.38 2.58
CA GLU A 45 18.62 8.71 2.89
C GLU A 45 19.72 8.65 3.94
N ALA A 46 19.50 7.94 5.05
CA ALA A 46 20.49 7.80 6.11
C ALA A 46 21.80 7.13 5.64
N VAL A 47 21.72 6.12 4.76
CA VAL A 47 22.92 5.48 4.18
C VAL A 47 23.64 6.44 3.23
N GLN A 48 22.90 7.13 2.34
CA GLN A 48 23.47 8.05 1.36
C GLN A 48 24.14 9.25 2.02
N GLU A 49 23.52 9.82 3.07
CA GLU A 49 24.09 10.89 3.88
C GLU A 49 25.47 10.49 4.44
N ARG A 50 25.58 9.30 5.04
CA ARG A 50 26.84 8.82 5.62
C ARG A 50 27.89 8.47 4.57
N LEU A 51 27.46 8.06 3.38
CA LEU A 51 28.38 7.88 2.24
C LEU A 51 28.90 9.23 1.74
N ALA A 52 28.06 10.26 1.69
CA ALA A 52 28.46 11.62 1.34
C ALA A 52 29.45 12.21 2.37
N GLU A 53 29.33 11.82 3.64
CA GLU A 53 30.32 12.10 4.69
C GLU A 53 31.63 11.30 4.54
N GLY A 54 31.73 10.38 3.57
CA GLY A 54 32.92 9.55 3.33
C GLY A 54 33.07 8.36 4.27
N LYS A 55 32.03 7.99 5.04
CA LYS A 55 32.10 6.85 5.97
C LYS A 55 32.18 5.52 5.22
N THR A 56 32.94 4.58 5.78
CA THR A 56 33.02 3.22 5.25
C THR A 56 31.74 2.43 5.55
N LEU A 57 31.45 1.40 4.74
CA LEU A 57 30.27 0.55 4.95
C LEU A 57 30.23 -0.13 6.33
N ALA A 58 31.39 -0.40 6.94
CA ALA A 58 31.47 -0.99 8.27
C ALA A 58 31.00 -0.03 9.36
N VAL A 59 31.39 1.25 9.26
CA VAL A 59 30.95 2.32 10.16
C VAL A 59 29.45 2.54 10.02
N ILE A 60 28.95 2.68 8.79
CA ILE A 60 27.52 2.88 8.49
C ILE A 60 26.67 1.74 9.07
N ARG A 61 27.14 0.50 8.95
CA ARG A 61 26.48 -0.68 9.53
C ARG A 61 26.32 -0.57 11.04
N SER A 62 27.38 -0.14 11.72
CA SER A 62 27.41 0.02 13.18
C SER A 62 26.49 1.15 13.62
N GLU A 63 26.58 2.32 12.99
CA GLU A 63 25.77 3.51 13.32
C GLU A 63 24.28 3.28 13.09
N LEU A 64 23.90 2.74 11.93
CA LEU A 64 22.50 2.54 11.57
C LEU A 64 21.90 1.22 12.10
N ARG A 65 22.73 0.37 12.73
CA ARG A 65 22.34 -0.98 13.18
C ARG A 65 21.65 -1.81 12.10
N LEU A 66 22.14 -1.70 10.86
CA LEU A 66 21.63 -2.42 9.69
C LEU A 66 22.49 -3.66 9.39
N GLY A 67 21.93 -4.63 8.68
CA GLY A 67 22.70 -5.79 8.19
C GLY A 67 23.64 -5.41 7.04
N HIS A 68 24.76 -6.13 6.89
CA HIS A 68 25.75 -5.87 5.82
C HIS A 68 25.14 -5.91 4.41
N SER A 69 24.26 -6.87 4.13
CA SER A 69 23.56 -6.97 2.85
C SER A 69 22.66 -5.76 2.57
N THR A 70 21.98 -5.24 3.59
CA THR A 70 21.14 -4.04 3.49
C THR A 70 21.98 -2.81 3.20
N VAL A 71 23.04 -2.55 3.98
CA VAL A 71 23.91 -1.40 3.76
C VAL A 71 24.52 -1.45 2.37
N ARG A 72 25.05 -2.60 1.95
CA ARG A 72 25.63 -2.76 0.60
C ARG A 72 24.60 -2.57 -0.51
N ARG A 73 23.38 -3.06 -0.33
CA ARG A 73 22.28 -2.87 -1.30
C ARG A 73 21.92 -1.38 -1.43
N PHE A 74 21.83 -0.67 -0.31
CA PHE A 74 21.42 0.73 -0.27
C PHE A 74 22.51 1.65 -0.81
N ALA A 75 23.78 1.35 -0.51
CA ALA A 75 24.93 2.10 -1.02
C ALA A 75 25.12 1.99 -2.54
N ARG A 76 24.71 0.85 -3.13
CA ARG A 76 24.86 0.59 -4.57
C ARG A 76 23.66 1.00 -5.41
N ALA A 77 22.51 1.25 -4.78
CA ALA A 77 21.31 1.65 -5.49
C ALA A 77 21.54 3.00 -6.16
N ARG A 78 21.12 3.14 -7.42
CA ARG A 78 21.24 4.40 -8.17
C ARG A 78 20.16 5.40 -7.77
N SER A 79 19.03 4.92 -7.26
CA SER A 79 17.92 5.74 -6.79
C SER A 79 17.06 5.00 -5.76
N LEU A 80 16.21 5.76 -5.06
CA LEU A 80 15.18 5.20 -4.18
C LEU A 80 14.19 4.33 -4.98
N ASP A 81 13.81 4.74 -6.19
CA ASP A 81 12.87 4.01 -7.04
C ASP A 81 13.36 2.59 -7.34
N GLU A 82 14.66 2.40 -7.57
CA GLU A 82 15.25 1.08 -7.76
C GLU A 82 14.98 0.15 -6.57
N LEU A 83 15.03 0.68 -5.34
CA LEU A 83 14.74 -0.08 -4.12
C LEU A 83 13.24 -0.36 -3.97
N LEU A 84 12.40 0.60 -4.38
CA LEU A 84 10.96 0.56 -4.23
C LEU A 84 10.26 -0.29 -5.30
N VAL A 85 10.77 -0.43 -6.52
CA VAL A 85 10.18 -1.29 -7.57
C VAL A 85 9.92 -2.72 -7.06
N LYS A 86 10.85 -3.28 -6.27
CA LYS A 86 10.67 -4.61 -5.65
C LYS A 86 9.68 -4.63 -4.49
N ALA A 87 9.43 -3.49 -3.87
CA ALA A 87 8.48 -3.33 -2.77
C ALA A 87 7.05 -3.10 -3.28
N THR A 88 6.91 -2.35 -4.39
CA THR A 88 5.62 -1.97 -4.99
C THR A 88 5.06 -3.07 -5.88
N ASN A 89 5.89 -3.77 -6.66
CA ASN A 89 5.44 -4.81 -7.60
C ASN A 89 5.26 -6.21 -6.99
N ARG A 90 5.07 -6.32 -5.67
CA ARG A 90 4.80 -7.62 -5.04
C ARG A 90 3.34 -7.99 -5.22
N ALA A 91 3.10 -8.96 -6.10
CA ALA A 91 1.87 -9.73 -6.10
C ALA A 91 1.68 -10.34 -4.70
N THR A 92 0.53 -10.11 -4.10
CA THR A 92 0.15 -10.68 -2.81
C THR A 92 -0.88 -11.79 -3.02
N LEU A 93 -0.92 -12.76 -2.10
CA LEU A 93 -1.93 -13.83 -2.14
C LEU A 93 -3.37 -13.28 -2.18
N LEU A 94 -3.59 -12.07 -1.64
CA LEU A 94 -4.90 -11.42 -1.65
C LEU A 94 -5.28 -10.86 -3.02
N ASP A 95 -4.32 -10.62 -3.93
CA ASP A 95 -4.60 -10.00 -5.22
C ASP A 95 -5.58 -10.82 -6.07
N GLU A 96 -5.47 -12.15 -6.02
CA GLU A 96 -6.38 -13.08 -6.70
C GLU A 96 -7.82 -12.99 -6.15
N TYR A 97 -7.98 -12.72 -4.86
CA TYR A 97 -9.28 -12.66 -4.19
C TYR A 97 -9.90 -11.25 -4.16
N LYS A 98 -9.17 -10.21 -4.60
CA LYS A 98 -9.68 -8.82 -4.62
C LYS A 98 -11.03 -8.68 -5.31
N PRO A 99 -11.27 -9.30 -6.49
CA PRO A 99 -12.59 -9.20 -7.15
C PRO A 99 -13.71 -9.78 -6.29
N TYR A 100 -13.47 -10.96 -5.71
CA TYR A 100 -14.44 -11.62 -4.82
C TYR A 100 -14.72 -10.80 -3.55
N LEU A 101 -13.69 -10.23 -2.93
CA LEU A 101 -13.84 -9.37 -1.76
C LEU A 101 -14.61 -8.08 -2.07
N HIS A 102 -14.36 -7.48 -3.24
CA HIS A 102 -15.07 -6.29 -3.69
C HIS A 102 -16.55 -6.57 -3.95
N GLN A 103 -16.86 -7.71 -4.58
CA GLN A 103 -18.24 -8.15 -4.78
C GLN A 103 -18.96 -8.34 -3.45
N ARG A 104 -18.37 -9.10 -2.52
CA ARG A 104 -18.92 -9.33 -1.17
C ARG A 104 -19.18 -8.04 -0.40
N TRP A 105 -18.28 -7.07 -0.51
CA TRP A 105 -18.45 -5.75 0.10
C TRP A 105 -19.66 -5.02 -0.48
N THR A 106 -19.79 -5.02 -1.81
CA THR A 106 -20.93 -4.42 -2.52
C THR A 106 -22.26 -5.10 -2.17
N ASP A 107 -22.24 -6.42 -1.97
CA ASP A 107 -23.41 -7.22 -1.57
C ASP A 107 -23.79 -7.02 -0.08
N GLY A 108 -23.21 -6.05 0.62
CA GLY A 108 -23.55 -5.72 1.99
C GLY A 108 -22.90 -6.61 3.06
N CYS A 109 -22.00 -7.53 2.65
CA CYS A 109 -21.32 -8.42 3.58
C CYS A 109 -20.11 -7.74 4.22
N HIS A 110 -20.38 -6.85 5.17
CA HIS A 110 -19.37 -6.09 5.93
C HIS A 110 -18.93 -6.80 7.22
N SER A 111 -19.61 -7.87 7.64
CA SER A 111 -19.29 -8.61 8.85
C SER A 111 -18.35 -9.79 8.57
N ILE A 112 -17.32 -9.91 9.40
CA ILE A 112 -16.56 -11.15 9.51
C ILE A 112 -17.47 -12.12 10.25
N PRO A 113 -17.76 -13.34 9.74
CA PRO A 113 -18.55 -14.30 10.49
C PRO A 113 -17.84 -14.58 11.82
N GLN A 114 -18.42 -14.09 12.92
CA GLN A 114 -17.93 -14.37 14.27
C GLN A 114 -17.97 -15.89 14.49
N ARG A 115 -16.79 -16.50 14.65
CA ARG A 115 -16.66 -17.88 15.12
C ARG A 115 -17.07 -17.92 16.58
N VAL A 116 -18.32 -18.32 16.84
CA VAL A 116 -18.71 -18.81 18.16
C VAL A 116 -18.08 -20.19 18.29
N TRP A 117 -16.96 -20.30 19.00
CA TRP A 117 -16.45 -21.60 19.44
C TRP A 117 -17.42 -22.11 20.50
N LEU A 118 -18.36 -22.96 20.09
CA LEU A 118 -19.21 -23.70 21.01
C LEU A 118 -18.37 -24.83 21.65
N ALA A 119 -18.54 -24.90 22.97
CA ALA A 119 -17.83 -25.72 23.95
C ALA A 119 -17.99 -27.24 23.74
#